data_AF-A0A3M1JQX6-F1
#
_entry.id   AF-A0A3M1JQX6-F1
#
_cell.length_a   1.000
_cell.length_b   1.000
_cell.length_c   1.000
_cell.angle_alpha   90.00
_cell.angle_beta   90.00
_cell.angle_gamma   90.00
#
_symmetry.space_group_name_H-M   'P 1'
#
loop_
_entity.id
_entity.type
_entity.pdbx_description
1 polymer ?
#
loop_
_entity_poly.entity_id
_entity_poly.type
_entity_poly.pdbx_seq_one_letter_code
_entity_poly.pdbx_strand_id
1 'polypeptide(L)'
;MAKKPELPRKPLRQRVAERRAGIKPEADQKAERWRKRFGFFANILQGVALVMLLIYMFQYLIGDVATISYMIVGFYAILFVIGRAIRIGLDIQRMTKRH
;
A
#
# COMPACT_ATOMS: atom_id res chain seq x y z
N MET A 1 11.86 19.13 26.29
CA MET A 1 11.47 17.77 25.84
C MET A 1 10.38 17.23 26.77
N ALA A 2 9.13 17.19 26.33
CA ALA A 2 8.03 16.70 27.17
C ALA A 2 8.05 15.17 27.23
N LYS A 3 8.28 14.60 28.42
CA LYS A 3 8.16 13.16 28.71
C LYS A 3 6.70 12.74 28.51
N LYS A 4 6.46 11.81 27.59
CA LYS A 4 5.14 11.15 27.43
C LYS A 4 4.88 10.29 28.69
N PRO A 5 3.66 10.29 29.26
CA PRO A 5 3.35 9.46 30.41
C PRO A 5 3.40 7.99 30.00
N GLU A 6 4.21 7.20 30.69
CA GLU A 6 4.25 5.75 30.52
C GLU A 6 2.92 5.16 30.99
N LEU A 7 2.14 4.62 30.05
CA LEU A 7 0.90 3.93 30.38
C LEU A 7 1.20 2.74 31.30
N PRO A 8 0.38 2.51 32.35
CA PRO A 8 0.60 1.45 33.33
C PRO A 8 0.64 0.09 32.63
N ARG A 9 1.74 -0.65 32.82
CA ARG A 9 1.92 -1.99 32.24
C ARG A 9 0.83 -2.91 32.78
N LYS A 10 -0.09 -3.36 31.90
CA LYS A 10 -1.13 -4.34 32.25
C LYS A 10 -0.54 -5.56 32.97
N PRO A 11 -1.18 -6.05 34.05
CA PRO A 11 -0.71 -7.19 34.84
C PRO A 11 -0.66 -8.50 34.03
N LEU A 12 0.29 -9.37 34.36
CA LEU A 12 0.60 -10.62 33.66
C LEU A 12 -0.63 -11.53 33.48
N ARG A 13 -1.51 -11.62 34.48
CA ARG A 13 -2.73 -12.45 34.42
C ARG A 13 -3.70 -11.98 33.33
N GLN A 14 -3.89 -10.68 33.17
CA GLN A 14 -4.72 -10.13 32.08
C GLN A 14 -4.10 -10.41 30.72
N ARG A 15 -2.76 -10.31 30.58
CA ARG A 15 -2.08 -10.64 29.31
C ARG A 15 -2.22 -12.12 28.93
N VAL A 16 -2.17 -13.03 29.90
CA VAL A 16 -2.35 -14.47 29.65
C VAL A 16 -3.81 -14.79 29.33
N ALA A 17 -4.77 -14.14 30.01
CA ALA A 17 -6.19 -14.28 29.71
C ALA A 17 -6.53 -13.72 28.31
N GLU A 18 -6.02 -12.54 27.93
CA GLU A 18 -6.19 -11.94 26.60
C GLU A 18 -5.60 -12.85 25.50
N ARG A 19 -4.44 -13.48 25.74
CA ARG A 19 -3.85 -14.47 24.82
C ARG A 19 -4.68 -15.75 24.71
N ARG A 20 -5.18 -16.29 25.82
CA ARG A 20 -6.04 -17.49 25.84
C ARG A 20 -7.42 -17.24 25.23
N ALA A 21 -7.95 -16.03 25.37
CA ALA A 21 -9.21 -15.60 24.78
C ALA A 21 -9.07 -15.18 23.30
N GLY A 22 -7.87 -15.24 22.71
CA GLY A 22 -7.63 -14.86 21.31
C GLY A 22 -7.81 -13.36 21.04
N ILE A 23 -7.89 -12.54 22.09
CA ILE A 23 -8.11 -11.09 21.98
C ILE A 23 -6.77 -10.46 21.60
N LYS A 24 -6.53 -10.34 20.28
CA LYS A 24 -5.48 -9.46 19.77
C LYS A 24 -5.77 -8.04 20.24
N PRO A 25 -4.78 -7.28 20.70
CA PRO A 25 -5.00 -5.92 21.19
C PRO A 25 -5.73 -5.12 20.11
N GLU A 26 -6.86 -4.50 20.47
CA GLU A 26 -7.78 -3.76 19.57
C GLU A 26 -7.13 -2.61 18.78
N ALA A 27 -5.87 -2.31 19.06
CA ALA A 27 -5.04 -1.39 18.30
C ALA A 27 -4.68 -1.99 16.92
N ASP A 28 -5.64 -2.02 15.99
CA ASP A 28 -5.43 -1.66 14.57
C ASP A 28 -6.55 -2.07 13.58
N GLN A 29 -7.75 -2.51 14.01
CA GLN A 29 -8.79 -2.89 13.03
C GLN A 29 -9.16 -1.79 12.01
N LYS A 30 -9.05 -0.51 12.41
CA LYS A 30 -9.21 0.62 11.48
C LYS A 30 -8.01 0.74 10.55
N ALA A 31 -6.79 0.75 11.08
CA ALA A 31 -5.57 0.86 10.29
C ALA A 31 -5.41 -0.31 9.30
N GLU A 32 -5.76 -1.53 9.69
CA GLU A 32 -5.72 -2.71 8.84
C GLU A 32 -6.75 -2.65 7.71
N ARG A 33 -7.97 -2.14 7.98
CA ARG A 33 -8.98 -1.88 6.94
C ARG A 33 -8.50 -0.83 5.94
N TRP A 34 -7.94 0.27 6.43
CA TRP A 34 -7.36 1.30 5.57
C TRP A 34 -6.21 0.74 4.72
N ARG A 35 -5.33 -0.07 5.31
CA ARG A 35 -4.22 -0.69 4.60
C ARG A 35 -4.67 -1.61 3.46
N LYS A 36 -5.69 -2.43 3.70
CA LYS A 36 -6.30 -3.29 2.66
C LYS A 36 -6.91 -2.45 1.53
N ARG A 37 -7.61 -1.36 1.86
CA ARG A 37 -8.17 -0.42 0.88
C ARG A 37 -7.08 0.26 0.05
N PHE A 38 -6.05 0.81 0.69
CA PHE A 38 -4.93 1.45 0.00
C PHE A 38 -4.17 0.47 -0.90
N GLY A 39 -3.94 -0.78 -0.45
CA GLY A 39 -3.34 -1.81 -1.29
C GLY A 39 -4.19 -2.16 -2.51
N PHE A 40 -5.52 -2.19 -2.37
CA PHE A 40 -6.44 -2.42 -3.48
C PHE A 40 -6.43 -1.26 -4.48
N PHE A 41 -6.50 -0.02 -4.01
CA PHE A 41 -6.40 1.17 -4.88
C PHE A 41 -5.07 1.24 -5.61
N ALA A 42 -3.96 0.90 -4.95
CA ALA A 42 -2.65 0.85 -5.59
C ALA A 42 -2.62 -0.17 -6.74
N ASN A 43 -3.22 -1.35 -6.57
CA ASN A 43 -3.32 -2.34 -7.64
C ASN A 43 -4.19 -1.86 -8.81
N ILE A 44 -5.34 -1.24 -8.53
CA ILE A 44 -6.19 -0.67 -9.60
C ILE A 44 -5.41 0.40 -10.35
N LEU A 45 -4.76 1.32 -9.65
CA LEU A 45 -3.99 2.40 -10.26
C LEU A 45 -2.87 1.87 -11.14
N GLN A 46 -2.14 0.85 -10.69
CA GLN A 46 -1.12 0.19 -11.51
C GLN A 46 -1.71 -0.49 -12.74
N GLY A 47 -2.83 -1.19 -12.60
CA GLY A 47 -3.51 -1.84 -13.71
C GLY A 47 -3.98 -0.83 -14.76
N VAL A 48 -4.60 0.27 -14.33
CA VAL A 48 -5.04 1.35 -15.23
C VAL A 48 -3.85 2.00 -15.93
N ALA A 49 -2.78 2.32 -15.21
CA ALA A 49 -1.57 2.89 -15.80
C ALA A 49 -0.97 1.95 -16.87
N LEU A 50 -0.89 0.65 -16.58
CA LEU A 50 -0.39 -0.34 -17.53
C LEU A 50 -1.29 -0.45 -18.77
N VAL A 51 -2.61 -0.50 -18.58
CA VAL A 51 -3.58 -0.58 -19.68
C VAL A 51 -3.49 0.66 -20.57
N MET A 52 -3.43 1.86 -19.98
CA MET A 52 -3.26 3.10 -20.74
C MET A 52 -1.96 3.12 -21.56
N LEU A 53 -0.87 2.59 -20.99
CA LEU A 53 0.42 2.51 -21.66
C LEU A 53 0.38 1.53 -22.84
N LEU A 54 -0.31 0.39 -22.68
CA LEU A 54 -0.55 -0.57 -23.76
C LEU A 54 -1.43 0.00 -24.87
N ILE A 55 -2.50 0.71 -24.52
CA ILE A 55 -3.36 1.40 -25.50
C ILE A 55 -2.56 2.44 -26.27
N TYR A 56 -1.75 3.25 -25.59
CA TYR A 56 -0.91 4.26 -26.22
C TYR A 56 0.10 3.63 -27.19
N MET A 57 0.73 2.52 -26.79
CA MET A 57 1.63 1.75 -27.64
C MET A 57 0.91 1.18 -28.87
N PHE A 58 -0.30 0.66 -28.68
CA PHE A 58 -1.11 0.11 -29.77
C PHE A 58 -1.55 1.20 -30.77
N GLN A 59 -1.93 2.39 -30.26
CA GLN A 59 -2.22 3.56 -31.09
C GLN A 59 -1.00 4.02 -31.89
N TYR A 60 0.21 3.93 -31.32
CA TYR A 60 1.44 4.22 -32.04
C TYR A 60 1.74 3.19 -33.14
N LEU A 61 1.43 1.91 -32.91
CA LEU A 61 1.68 0.84 -33.89
C LEU A 61 0.70 0.85 -35.08
N ILE A 62 -0.54 1.30 -34.85
CA ILE A 62 -1.64 1.21 -35.84
C ILE A 62 -2.01 2.58 -36.41
N GLY A 63 -1.76 3.66 -35.68
CA GLY A 63 -2.05 5.02 -36.09
C GLY A 63 -0.83 5.74 -36.67
N ASP A 64 -1.09 6.72 -37.52
CA ASP A 64 -0.11 7.63 -38.15
C ASP A 64 0.50 8.64 -37.14
N VAL A 65 0.59 8.26 -35.87
CA VAL A 65 1.14 9.09 -34.79
C VAL A 65 2.66 9.11 -34.95
N ALA A 66 3.13 10.04 -35.78
CA ALA A 66 4.53 10.17 -36.18
C ALA A 66 5.54 10.34 -35.02
N THR A 67 5.07 10.62 -33.80
CA THR A 67 5.93 10.90 -32.64
C THR A 67 5.37 10.34 -31.33
N ILE A 68 6.19 9.54 -30.64
CA ILE A 68 5.96 9.12 -29.25
C ILE A 68 6.18 10.32 -28.33
N SER A 69 5.16 10.69 -27.55
CA SER A 69 5.31 11.66 -26.48
C SER A 69 5.94 10.99 -25.25
N TYR A 70 7.26 11.13 -25.12
CA TYR A 70 8.02 10.60 -23.98
C TYR A 70 7.53 11.14 -22.63
N MET A 71 6.92 12.34 -22.59
CA MET A 71 6.29 12.87 -21.38
C MET A 71 5.08 12.02 -20.94
N ILE A 72 4.24 11.57 -21.86
CA ILE A 72 3.05 10.76 -21.56
C ILE A 72 3.48 9.37 -21.06
N VAL A 73 4.45 8.76 -21.74
CA VAL A 73 5.01 7.46 -21.34
C VAL A 73 5.69 7.57 -19.96
N GLY A 74 6.49 8.61 -19.75
CA GLY A 74 7.15 8.88 -18.48
C GLY A 74 6.17 9.08 -17.33
N PHE A 75 5.07 9.81 -17.56
CA PHE A 75 4.03 10.03 -16.56
C PHE A 75 3.35 8.72 -16.14
N TYR A 76 2.95 7.87 -17.10
CA TYR A 76 2.35 6.58 -16.78
C TYR A 76 3.33 5.61 -16.11
N ALA A 77 4.59 5.62 -16.52
CA ALA A 77 5.64 4.83 -15.87
C ALA A 77 5.87 5.27 -14.41
N ILE A 78 5.95 6.57 -14.15
CA ILE A 78 6.09 7.13 -12.80
C ILE A 78 4.89 6.74 -11.93
N LEU A 79 3.66 6.88 -12.44
CA LEU A 79 2.45 6.45 -11.74
C LEU A 79 2.48 4.97 -11.35
N PHE A 80 2.93 4.12 -12.28
CA PHE A 80 3.08 2.70 -12.02
C PHE A 80 4.11 2.41 -10.92
N VAL A 81 5.26 3.08 -10.95
CA VAL A 81 6.33 2.96 -9.95
C VAL A 81 5.88 3.44 -8.58
N ILE A 82 5.15 4.56 -8.49
CA ILE A 82 4.59 5.06 -7.23
C ILE A 82 3.63 4.02 -6.64
N GLY A 83 2.73 3.46 -7.45
CA GLY A 83 1.85 2.38 -7.02
C GLY A 83 2.63 1.16 -6.49
N ARG A 84 3.78 0.85 -7.11
CA ARG A 84 4.65 -0.26 -6.70
C ARG A 84 5.31 0.02 -5.35
N ALA A 85 5.84 1.23 -5.18
CA ALA A 85 6.51 1.66 -3.96
C ALA A 85 5.56 1.65 -2.75
N ILE A 86 4.32 2.13 -2.94
CA ILE A 86 3.28 2.08 -1.90
C ILE A 86 3.03 0.62 -1.49
N ARG A 87 2.88 -0.29 -2.45
CA ARG A 87 2.63 -1.72 -2.15
C ARG A 87 3.79 -2.35 -1.40
N ILE A 88 5.03 -2.10 -1.81
CA ILE A 88 6.24 -2.57 -1.12
C ILE A 88 6.27 -2.04 0.32
N GLY A 89 5.99 -0.75 0.54
CA GLY A 89 5.91 -0.17 1.88
C GLY A 89 4.83 -0.83 2.75
N LEU A 90 3.65 -1.12 2.18
CA LEU A 90 2.56 -1.81 2.89
C LEU A 90 2.90 -3.27 3.24
N ASP A 91 3.71 -3.94 2.43
CA ASP A 91 4.19 -5.30 2.67
C ASP A 91 5.33 -5.33 3.69
N ILE A 92 6.27 -4.39 3.64
CA ILE A 92 7.32 -4.23 4.67
C ILE A 92 6.68 -3.99 6.04
N GLN A 93 5.72 -3.07 6.14
CA GLN A 93 4.97 -2.85 7.39
C GLN A 93 4.24 -4.11 7.90
N ARG A 94 3.82 -5.01 6.99
CA ARG A 94 3.23 -6.29 7.37
C ARG A 94 4.26 -7.22 8.01
N MET A 95 5.46 -7.27 7.46
CA MET A 95 6.55 -8.11 7.97
C MET A 95 7.05 -7.60 9.32
N THR A 96 7.25 -6.29 9.46
CA THR A 96 7.73 -5.70 10.73
C THR A 96 6.75 -5.88 11.89
N LYS A 97 5.43 -5.94 11.64
CA LYS A 97 4.42 -6.20 12.69
C LYS A 97 4.26 -7.69 13.07
N ARG A 98 4.92 -8.62 12.36
CA ARG A 98 4.87 -10.06 12.66
C ARG A 98 6.04 -10.54 13.53
N HIS A 99 7.09 -9.73 13.68
CA HIS A 99 8.16 -9.92 14.66
C HIS A 99 7.89 -9.13 15.93
#